data_AF-A0A8T4UQD5-F1
#
_entry.id   AF-A0A8T4UQD5-F1
#
_cell.length_a   1.000
_cell.length_b   1.000
_cell.length_c   1.000
_cell.angle_alpha   90.00
_cell.angle_beta   90.00
_cell.angle_gamma   90.00
#
_symmetry.space_group_name_H-M   'P 1'
#
loop_
_entity.id
_entity.type
_entity.pdbx_description
1 polymer ?
#
loop_
_entity_poly.entity_id
_entity_poly.type
_entity_poly.pdbx_seq_one_letter_code
_entity_poly.pdbx_strand_id
1 'polypeptide(L)'
;MIPNFIAFLGTILGYFIADKTQDELSDGKIYFKIFELIILLILIILFLINGFVWWLFLIGVIFGFFLRYEYLYFGFLNNLLGLFLVFLYGLPYGSLLYMEKKWKYIFYSLVFFIIGFFINFLGFNLINFGLGGLVTLFLIKSYYFSRTYIF
;
A
#
# COMPACT_ATOMS: atom_id res chain seq x y z
N MET A 1 10.31 7.16 13.05
CA MET A 1 9.97 8.55 12.70
C MET A 1 10.61 8.96 11.38
N ILE A 2 11.88 9.40 11.32
CA ILE A 2 12.49 9.87 10.05
C ILE A 2 12.36 8.86 8.89
N PRO A 3 12.65 7.55 9.06
CA PRO A 3 12.47 6.56 8.00
C PRO A 3 11.04 6.44 7.45
N ASN A 4 10.04 6.78 8.27
CA ASN A 4 8.62 6.66 7.94
C ASN A 4 8.17 7.80 7.02
N PHE A 5 8.70 9.02 7.23
CA PHE A 5 8.50 10.12 6.30
C PHE A 5 9.23 9.88 4.97
N ILE A 6 10.46 9.33 5.02
CA ILE A 6 11.18 8.89 3.82
C ILE A 6 10.36 7.83 3.05
N ALA A 7 9.72 6.89 3.75
CA ALA A 7 8.87 5.88 3.13
C ALA A 7 7.70 6.51 2.34
N PHE A 8 7.07 7.57 2.87
CA PHE A 8 6.00 8.29 2.15
C PHE A 8 6.51 9.13 0.96
N LEU A 9 7.80 9.50 0.90
CA LEU A 9 8.34 10.24 -0.25
C LEU A 9 8.18 9.48 -1.57
N GLY A 10 8.08 8.15 -1.56
CA GLY A 10 7.80 7.35 -2.76
C GLY A 10 6.53 7.82 -3.48
N THR A 11 5.47 8.14 -2.73
CA THR A 11 4.19 8.64 -3.29
C THR A 11 4.33 10.00 -3.95
N ILE A 12 5.16 10.88 -3.37
CA ILE A 12 5.41 12.24 -3.88
C ILE A 12 6.32 12.17 -5.11
N LEU A 13 7.39 11.37 -5.05
CA LEU A 13 8.32 11.14 -6.17
C LEU A 13 7.60 10.48 -7.36
N GLY A 14 6.74 9.49 -7.13
CA GLY A 14 5.96 8.83 -8.18
C GLY A 14 5.04 9.80 -8.94
N TYR A 15 4.44 10.75 -8.23
CA TYR A 15 3.63 11.83 -8.81
C TYR A 15 4.48 12.81 -9.63
N PHE A 16 5.68 13.20 -9.14
CA PHE A 16 6.61 14.07 -9.87
C PHE A 16 7.25 13.40 -11.09
N ILE A 17 7.52 12.09 -11.03
CA ILE A 17 8.03 11.32 -12.18
C ILE A 17 6.94 11.29 -13.28
N ALA A 18 5.69 11.04 -12.90
CA ALA A 18 4.58 11.00 -13.85
C ALA A 18 4.27 12.34 -14.53
N ASP A 19 4.61 13.46 -13.89
CA ASP A 19 4.58 14.78 -14.53
C ASP A 19 5.56 14.91 -15.72
N LYS A 20 6.60 14.06 -15.78
CA LYS A 20 7.65 14.07 -16.81
C LYS A 20 7.61 12.89 -17.78
N THR A 21 6.93 11.79 -17.45
CA THR A 21 6.87 10.56 -18.27
C THR A 21 5.44 10.10 -18.59
N GLN A 22 4.51 11.06 -18.80
CA GLN A 22 3.09 10.77 -19.05
C GLN A 22 2.85 9.73 -20.18
N ASP A 23 3.59 9.86 -21.29
CA ASP A 23 3.44 9.02 -22.48
C ASP A 23 4.00 7.60 -22.29
N GLU A 24 4.97 7.41 -21.40
CA GLU A 24 5.50 6.07 -21.05
C GLU A 24 4.54 5.32 -20.11
N LEU A 25 3.77 6.07 -19.31
CA LEU A 25 2.88 5.54 -18.27
C LEU A 25 1.54 5.02 -18.80
N SER A 26 1.13 5.35 -20.03
CA SER A 26 -0.06 4.75 -20.65
C SER A 26 0.08 3.24 -20.79
N ASP A 27 1.29 2.81 -21.15
CA ASP A 27 1.62 1.45 -21.57
C ASP A 27 2.18 0.65 -20.39
N GLY A 28 2.87 1.33 -19.45
CA GLY A 28 3.41 0.76 -18.21
C GLY A 28 2.40 0.07 -17.28
N LYS A 29 1.09 0.23 -17.51
CA LYS A 29 0.01 -0.23 -16.61
C LYS A 29 0.01 -1.73 -16.30
N ILE A 30 0.48 -2.59 -17.21
CA ILE A 30 0.61 -4.03 -16.94
C ILE A 30 1.67 -4.31 -15.87
N TYR A 31 2.79 -3.60 -15.90
CA TYR A 31 3.89 -3.80 -14.93
C TYR A 31 3.48 -3.40 -13.52
N PHE A 32 2.64 -2.37 -13.35
CA PHE A 32 2.05 -2.02 -12.05
C PHE A 32 1.23 -3.18 -11.44
N LYS A 33 0.58 -4.00 -12.26
CA LYS A 33 -0.27 -5.12 -11.81
C LYS A 33 0.55 -6.35 -11.45
N ILE A 34 1.63 -6.61 -12.20
CA ILE A 34 2.66 -7.61 -11.85
C ILE A 34 3.32 -7.21 -10.52
N PHE A 35 3.59 -5.92 -10.34
CA PHE A 35 4.18 -5.34 -9.15
C PHE A 35 3.25 -5.41 -7.91
N GLU A 36 1.94 -5.11 -8.03
CA GLU A 36 0.97 -5.32 -6.94
C GLU A 36 0.89 -6.80 -6.52
N LEU A 37 0.99 -7.74 -7.47
CA LEU A 37 1.02 -9.18 -7.18
C LEU A 37 2.32 -9.61 -6.49
N ILE A 38 3.47 -9.06 -6.87
CA ILE A 38 4.75 -9.26 -6.17
C ILE A 38 4.66 -8.74 -4.72
N ILE A 39 4.07 -7.56 -4.49
CA ILE A 39 3.84 -7.05 -3.14
C ILE A 39 2.92 -7.98 -2.33
N LEU A 40 1.84 -8.50 -2.92
CA LEU A 40 0.97 -9.47 -2.25
C LEU A 40 1.73 -10.73 -1.78
N LEU A 41 2.65 -11.26 -2.61
CA LEU A 41 3.51 -12.38 -2.22
C LEU A 41 4.47 -12.01 -1.08
N ILE A 42 5.08 -10.82 -1.11
CA ILE A 42 5.98 -10.35 -0.03
C ILE A 42 5.20 -10.13 1.28
N LEU A 43 3.95 -9.65 1.23
CA LEU A 43 3.08 -9.49 2.40
C LEU A 43 2.71 -10.84 3.04
N ILE A 44 2.49 -11.88 2.23
CA ILE A 44 2.28 -13.25 2.72
C ILE A 44 3.55 -13.78 3.41
N ILE A 45 4.73 -13.56 2.81
CA ILE A 45 6.02 -13.94 3.41
C ILE A 45 6.26 -13.18 4.73
N LEU A 46 5.97 -11.88 4.78
CA LEU A 46 6.02 -11.07 6.01
C LEU A 46 5.12 -11.63 7.11
N PHE A 47 3.90 -12.05 6.76
CA PHE A 47 2.94 -12.62 7.72
C PHE A 47 3.43 -13.93 8.34
N LEU A 48 4.09 -14.79 7.55
CA LEU A 48 4.70 -16.02 8.04
C LEU A 48 5.90 -15.76 8.98
N ILE A 49 6.65 -14.66 8.76
CA ILE A 49 7.86 -14.34 9.53
C ILE A 49 7.58 -13.55 10.82
N ASN A 50 6.60 -12.63 10.84
CA ASN A 50 6.38 -11.71 11.97
C ASN A 50 5.56 -12.32 13.15
N GLY A 51 5.37 -13.65 13.15
CA GLY A 51 4.62 -14.37 14.18
C GLY A 51 3.10 -14.39 13.92
N PHE A 52 2.53 -15.59 13.86
CA PHE A 52 1.17 -15.86 13.37
C PHE A 52 0.07 -15.47 14.39
N VAL A 53 -0.19 -14.17 14.56
CA VAL A 53 -1.33 -13.68 15.37
C VAL A 53 -2.60 -13.63 14.50
N TRP A 54 -3.15 -14.80 14.23
CA TRP A 54 -4.25 -15.01 13.27
C TRP A 54 -5.50 -14.16 13.55
N TRP A 55 -5.84 -13.90 14.81
CA TRP A 55 -7.03 -13.11 15.16
C TRP A 55 -6.85 -11.62 14.80
N LEU A 56 -5.65 -11.04 14.98
CA LEU A 56 -5.34 -9.69 14.49
C LEU A 56 -5.40 -9.64 12.96
N PHE A 57 -4.91 -10.68 12.29
CA PHE A 57 -4.97 -10.78 10.83
C PHE A 57 -6.42 -10.84 10.32
N LEU A 58 -7.30 -11.65 10.93
CA LEU A 58 -8.72 -11.70 10.59
C LEU A 58 -9.44 -10.36 10.83
N ILE A 59 -9.16 -9.67 11.94
CA ILE A 59 -9.69 -8.32 12.17
C ILE A 59 -9.18 -7.36 11.08
N GLY A 60 -7.90 -7.47 10.70
CA GLY A 60 -7.32 -6.74 9.57
C GLY A 60 -8.02 -7.00 8.24
N VAL A 61 -8.33 -8.27 7.93
CA VAL A 61 -9.09 -8.69 6.73
C VAL A 61 -10.49 -8.08 6.72
N ILE A 62 -11.22 -8.17 7.84
CA ILE A 62 -12.56 -7.60 7.98
C ILE A 62 -12.52 -6.08 7.77
N PHE A 63 -11.59 -5.38 8.43
CA PHE A 63 -11.43 -3.94 8.27
C PHE A 63 -11.00 -3.56 6.84
N GLY A 64 -10.10 -4.30 6.21
CA GLY A 64 -9.65 -4.07 4.84
C GLY A 64 -10.75 -4.21 3.79
N PHE A 65 -11.77 -5.04 4.04
CA PHE A 65 -12.94 -5.13 3.17
C PHE A 65 -13.79 -3.84 3.17
N PHE A 66 -13.94 -3.21 4.35
CA PHE A 66 -14.76 -2.02 4.57
C PHE A 66 -13.98 -0.70 4.33
N LEU A 67 -12.81 -0.54 4.93
CA LEU A 67 -11.98 0.67 4.86
C LEU A 67 -10.88 0.51 3.81
N ARG A 68 -11.11 1.05 2.62
CA ARG A 68 -10.28 0.81 1.42
C ARG A 68 -9.17 1.85 1.25
N TYR A 69 -8.31 1.97 2.25
CA TYR A 69 -7.17 2.90 2.28
C TYR A 69 -5.88 2.13 2.57
N GLU A 70 -5.09 1.85 1.54
CA GLU A 70 -3.86 1.03 1.63
C GLU A 70 -2.87 1.64 2.64
N TYR A 71 -2.74 2.96 2.62
CA TYR A 71 -1.80 3.71 3.44
C TYR A 71 -2.10 3.64 4.95
N LEU A 72 -3.37 3.43 5.35
CA LEU A 72 -3.71 3.14 6.74
C LEU A 72 -3.02 1.86 7.21
N TYR A 73 -3.07 0.81 6.40
CA TYR A 73 -2.52 -0.49 6.74
C TYR A 73 -0.99 -0.53 6.62
N PHE A 74 -0.43 0.13 5.60
CA PHE A 74 1.01 0.38 5.51
C PHE A 74 1.56 1.16 6.72
N GLY A 75 0.76 2.03 7.35
CA GLY A 75 1.14 2.75 8.57
C GLY A 75 1.51 1.83 9.75
N PHE A 76 0.95 0.61 9.82
CA PHE A 76 1.30 -0.36 10.86
C PHE A 76 2.58 -1.15 10.56
N LEU A 77 3.12 -1.09 9.32
CA LEU A 77 4.35 -1.80 8.93
C LEU A 77 5.59 -0.97 9.27
N ASN A 78 5.87 -0.85 10.57
CA ASN A 78 6.94 -0.02 11.12
C ASN A 78 8.38 -0.56 10.91
N ASN A 79 8.53 -1.80 10.43
CA ASN A 79 9.83 -2.45 10.24
C ASN A 79 10.48 -2.03 8.90
N LEU A 80 11.80 -2.20 8.78
CA LEU A 80 12.57 -1.65 7.64
C LEU A 80 12.08 -2.18 6.28
N LEU A 81 11.69 -3.46 6.20
CA LEU A 81 11.12 -4.04 4.97
C LEU A 81 9.73 -3.45 4.66
N GLY A 82 8.89 -3.26 5.68
CA GLY A 82 7.59 -2.60 5.58
C GLY A 82 7.71 -1.18 5.04
N LEU A 83 8.58 -0.37 5.62
CA LEU A 83 8.88 1.00 5.16
C LEU A 83 9.41 1.02 3.72
N PHE A 84 10.28 0.08 3.35
CA PHE A 84 10.73 -0.09 1.97
C PHE A 84 9.57 -0.43 1.04
N LEU A 85 8.63 -1.30 1.44
CA LEU A 85 7.41 -1.60 0.66
C LEU A 85 6.48 -0.39 0.53
N VAL A 86 6.34 0.47 1.54
CA VAL A 86 5.56 1.72 1.40
C VAL A 86 6.21 2.64 0.37
N PHE A 87 7.54 2.78 0.38
CA PHE A 87 8.27 3.57 -0.62
C PHE A 87 8.11 3.00 -2.03
N LEU A 88 8.36 1.70 -2.17
CA LEU A 88 8.28 0.97 -3.43
C LEU A 88 6.87 1.02 -4.01
N TYR A 89 5.84 0.89 -3.17
CA TYR A 89 4.42 1.05 -3.55
C TYR A 89 4.04 2.51 -3.84
N GLY A 90 4.68 3.44 -3.14
CA GLY A 90 4.50 4.87 -3.31
C GLY A 90 4.72 5.31 -4.74
N LEU A 91 5.80 4.85 -5.37
CA LEU A 91 6.16 5.24 -6.74
C LEU A 91 5.03 4.99 -7.77
N PRO A 92 4.55 3.76 -8.03
CA PRO A 92 3.47 3.53 -8.99
C PRO A 92 2.13 4.11 -8.53
N TYR A 93 1.82 4.12 -7.22
CA TYR A 93 0.58 4.69 -6.71
C TYR A 93 0.53 6.22 -6.92
N GLY A 94 1.65 6.91 -6.70
CA GLY A 94 1.81 8.33 -6.99
C GLY A 94 1.65 8.64 -8.48
N SER A 95 2.23 7.82 -9.36
CA SER A 95 2.03 7.94 -10.80
C SER A 95 0.57 7.75 -11.22
N LEU A 96 -0.12 6.74 -10.67
CA LEU A 96 -1.55 6.52 -10.93
C LEU A 96 -2.42 7.68 -10.46
N LEU A 97 -2.16 8.24 -9.26
CA LEU A 97 -2.87 9.43 -8.79
C LEU A 97 -2.62 10.68 -9.65
N TYR A 98 -1.46 10.78 -10.31
CA TYR A 98 -1.20 11.81 -11.32
C TYR A 98 -2.09 11.63 -12.55
N MET A 99 -2.06 10.43 -13.15
CA MET A 99 -2.84 10.12 -14.36
C MET A 99 -4.35 10.33 -14.14
N GLU A 100 -4.87 9.97 -12.97
CA GLU A 100 -6.26 10.18 -12.59
C GLU A 100 -6.58 11.60 -12.09
N LYS A 101 -5.58 12.49 -12.01
CA LYS A 101 -5.66 13.88 -11.50
C LYS A 101 -6.19 13.98 -10.06
N LYS A 102 -6.00 12.92 -9.26
CA LYS A 102 -6.55 12.71 -7.90
C LYS A 102 -5.61 13.23 -6.79
N TRP A 103 -4.98 14.39 -6.96
CA TRP A 103 -3.95 14.92 -6.03
C TRP A 103 -4.37 14.92 -4.55
N LYS A 104 -5.67 15.18 -4.25
CA LYS A 104 -6.21 15.17 -2.88
C LYS A 104 -6.01 13.83 -2.15
N TYR A 105 -5.92 12.72 -2.89
CA TYR A 105 -5.67 11.40 -2.32
C TYR A 105 -4.24 11.25 -1.78
N ILE A 106 -3.25 12.04 -2.24
CA ILE A 106 -1.92 12.07 -1.62
C ILE A 106 -2.04 12.61 -0.18
N PHE A 107 -2.83 13.66 0.04
CA PHE A 107 -3.09 14.19 1.38
C PHE A 107 -3.84 13.18 2.25
N TYR A 108 -4.88 12.51 1.72
CA TYR A 108 -5.58 11.46 2.47
C TYR A 108 -4.65 10.28 2.81
N SER A 109 -3.82 9.81 1.86
CA SER A 109 -2.84 8.75 2.11
C SER A 109 -1.80 9.15 3.15
N LEU A 110 -1.35 10.41 3.16
CA LEU A 110 -0.47 10.93 4.22
C LEU A 110 -1.16 10.89 5.59
N VAL A 111 -2.41 11.38 5.68
CA VAL A 111 -3.19 11.39 6.93
C VAL A 111 -3.45 9.96 7.43
N PHE A 112 -3.88 9.05 6.58
CA PHE A 112 -4.10 7.64 6.95
C PHE A 112 -2.82 6.91 7.36
N PHE A 113 -1.71 7.15 6.65
CA PHE A 113 -0.39 6.61 7.04
C PHE A 113 0.05 7.13 8.40
N ILE A 114 -0.12 8.42 8.67
CA ILE A 114 0.18 9.04 9.96
C ILE A 114 -0.70 8.43 11.07
N ILE A 115 -2.00 8.19 10.83
CA ILE A 115 -2.90 7.53 11.80
C ILE A 115 -2.42 6.11 12.14
N GLY A 116 -2.17 5.27 11.12
CA GLY A 116 -1.68 3.90 11.34
C GLY A 116 -0.32 3.87 12.06
N PHE A 117 0.58 4.79 11.68
CA PHE A 117 1.88 4.94 12.35
C PHE A 117 1.74 5.40 13.80
N PHE A 118 0.89 6.38 14.13
CA PHE A 118 0.72 6.83 15.51
C PHE A 118 0.16 5.73 16.42
N ILE A 119 -0.80 4.93 15.94
CA ILE A 119 -1.33 3.80 16.72
C ILE A 119 -0.23 2.77 17.00
N ASN A 120 0.61 2.46 16.01
CA ASN A 120 1.78 1.59 16.19
C ASN A 120 2.81 2.20 17.17
N PHE A 121 3.08 3.52 17.06
CA PHE A 121 4.02 4.26 17.91
C PHE A 121 3.60 4.31 19.40
N LEU A 122 2.30 4.19 19.70
CA LEU A 122 1.79 4.01 21.07
C LEU A 122 2.11 2.62 21.68
N GLY A 123 2.85 1.76 20.98
CA GLY A 123 3.29 0.44 21.45
C GLY A 123 2.39 -0.72 21.03
N PHE A 124 1.29 -0.47 20.34
CA PHE A 124 0.40 -1.52 19.85
C PHE A 124 1.01 -2.22 18.62
N ASN A 125 1.52 -3.44 18.81
CA ASN A 125 2.02 -4.27 17.71
C ASN A 125 0.89 -4.83 16.83
N LEU A 126 0.39 -3.98 15.94
CA LEU A 126 -0.69 -4.27 15.00
C LEU A 126 -0.18 -4.62 13.58
N ILE A 127 1.07 -5.08 13.45
CA ILE A 127 1.66 -5.49 12.15
C ILE A 127 0.75 -6.50 11.44
N ASN A 128 0.26 -7.52 12.15
CA ASN A 128 -0.63 -8.54 11.59
C ASN A 128 -2.00 -8.00 11.14
N PHE A 129 -2.53 -6.95 11.79
CA PHE A 129 -3.73 -6.25 11.33
C PHE A 129 -3.44 -5.47 10.03
N GLY A 130 -2.29 -4.79 9.95
CA GLY A 130 -1.82 -4.14 8.72
C GLY A 130 -1.69 -5.13 7.55
N LEU A 131 -1.04 -6.28 7.78
CA LEU A 131 -0.87 -7.33 6.77
C LEU A 131 -2.22 -7.90 6.30
N GLY A 132 -3.16 -8.19 7.21
CA GLY A 132 -4.50 -8.68 6.86
C GLY A 132 -5.30 -7.69 6.00
N GLY A 133 -5.24 -6.41 6.33
CA GLY A 133 -5.87 -5.35 5.55
C GLY A 133 -5.26 -5.19 4.15
N LEU A 134 -3.93 -5.12 4.05
CA LEU A 134 -3.25 -5.03 2.75
C LEU A 134 -3.53 -6.23 1.85
N VAL A 135 -3.41 -7.46 2.38
CA VAL A 135 -3.71 -8.69 1.63
C VAL A 135 -5.13 -8.64 1.06
N THR A 136 -6.11 -8.20 1.85
CA THR A 136 -7.50 -8.06 1.40
C THR A 136 -7.63 -7.03 0.28
N LEU A 137 -6.98 -5.87 0.40
CA LEU A 137 -7.04 -4.82 -0.64
C LEU A 137 -6.37 -5.26 -1.95
N PHE A 138 -5.20 -5.90 -1.90
CA PHE A 138 -4.52 -6.40 -3.10
C PHE A 138 -5.28 -7.56 -3.76
N LEU A 139 -5.93 -8.44 -3.00
CA LEU A 139 -6.83 -9.47 -3.55
C LEU A 139 -8.06 -8.86 -4.21
N ILE A 140 -8.70 -7.86 -3.59
CA ILE A 140 -9.86 -7.13 -4.15
C ILE A 140 -9.47 -6.43 -5.46
N LYS A 141 -8.34 -5.72 -5.50
CA LYS A 141 -7.83 -5.08 -6.74
C LYS A 141 -7.57 -6.09 -7.84
N SER A 142 -6.89 -7.18 -7.51
CA SER A 142 -6.56 -8.26 -8.45
C SER A 142 -7.82 -8.89 -9.05
N TYR A 143 -8.86 -9.10 -8.23
CA TYR A 143 -10.16 -9.63 -8.66
C TYR A 143 -10.94 -8.66 -9.56
N TYR A 144 -10.97 -7.35 -9.25
CA TYR A 144 -11.59 -6.38 -10.14
C TYR A 144 -10.82 -6.25 -11.47
N PHE A 145 -9.48 -6.24 -11.45
CA PHE A 145 -8.68 -6.10 -12.67
C PHE A 145 -8.80 -7.31 -13.61
N SER A 146 -8.95 -8.54 -13.11
CA SER A 146 -9.14 -9.70 -14.00
C SER A 146 -10.48 -9.60 -14.73
N ARG A 147 -11.54 -9.18 -14.04
CA ARG A 147 -12.88 -9.03 -14.62
C ARG A 147 -12.99 -7.97 -15.74
N THR A 148 -12.15 -6.93 -15.71
CA THR A 148 -12.18 -5.82 -16.70
C THR A 148 -11.32 -6.07 -17.95
N TYR A 149 -10.55 -7.17 -18.01
CA TYR A 149 -9.57 -7.43 -19.10
C TYR A 149 -9.60 -8.88 -19.62
N ILE A 150 -10.65 -9.64 -19.31
CA ILE A 150 -10.87 -11.03 -19.77
C ILE A 150 -12.19 -11.12 -20.58
N PHE A 151 -12.77 -9.97 -20.91
CA PHE A 151 -13.94 -9.77 -21.79
C PHE A 151 -13.65 -8.58 -22.72
#